data_AF-A0A2U1KF68-F1
#
_entry.id   AF-A0A2U1KF68-F1
#
_cell.length_a   1.000
_cell.length_b   1.000
_cell.length_c   1.000
_cell.angle_alpha   90.00
_cell.angle_beta   90.00
_cell.angle_gamma   90.00
#
_symmetry.space_group_name_H-M   'P 1'
#
loop_
_entity.id
_entity.type
_entity.pdbx_description
1 polymer ?
#
loop_
_entity_poly.entity_id
_entity_poly.type
_entity_poly.pdbx_seq_one_letter_code
_entity_poly.pdbx_strand_id
1 'polypeptide(L)'
;MLIFKTLLIRQPETTPTEYSRANKELQNLSANMDLISKLRAIEKEIESLRSLVTDCQEDKDMQAMANEELDQALKEEQNLHNLLLKSLLPKDDADERDCILEVRAGTGGEEASLFAMDVFKMYERYSQKKGWRFEVVDITDSNLKGFKEASAAISGADVYGKLKFESGVHRVQRVPITEKSGRVHTSAVSVAILPQADEVDVHLRNEDLRIDTYRSGGSGGQHANTTNSAVRITHIPSGLTVAIQDERSQHMVIHL
;
A
#
# COMPACT_ATOMS: atom_id res chain seq x y z
N MET A 1 0.72 13.75 -28.00
CA MET A 1 1.40 13.26 -26.77
C MET A 1 2.21 11.98 -27.02
N LEU A 2 1.72 11.02 -27.82
CA LEU A 2 2.46 9.80 -28.20
C LEU A 2 3.80 10.09 -28.93
N ILE A 3 3.77 10.97 -29.92
CA ILE A 3 4.94 11.34 -30.75
C ILE A 3 6.06 12.00 -29.93
N PHE A 4 5.71 12.69 -28.84
CA PHE A 4 6.68 13.41 -28.01
C PHE A 4 7.47 12.49 -27.06
N LYS A 5 6.86 11.38 -26.61
CA LYS A 5 7.51 10.44 -25.66
C LYS A 5 8.28 9.31 -26.34
N THR A 6 7.87 8.85 -27.52
CA THR A 6 8.69 7.90 -28.32
C THR A 6 10.03 8.51 -28.73
N LEU A 7 10.13 9.84 -28.77
CA LEU A 7 11.38 10.56 -29.05
C LEU A 7 12.43 10.40 -27.94
N LEU A 8 12.01 10.24 -26.68
CA LEU A 8 12.90 10.15 -25.52
C LEU A 8 13.68 8.82 -25.51
N ILE A 9 13.05 7.72 -25.93
CA ILE A 9 13.67 6.38 -26.09
C ILE A 9 14.72 6.35 -27.20
N ARG A 10 14.65 7.29 -28.16
CA ARG A 10 15.59 7.41 -29.29
C ARG A 10 16.73 8.39 -29.06
N GLN A 11 16.83 9.01 -27.88
CA GLN A 11 17.95 9.91 -27.57
C GLN A 11 19.13 9.12 -26.99
N PRO A 12 20.37 9.31 -27.47
CA PRO A 12 21.54 8.55 -27.01
C PRO A 12 21.98 8.86 -25.56
N GLU A 13 21.39 9.86 -24.91
CA GLU A 13 21.77 10.37 -23.58
C GLU A 13 20.85 9.89 -22.43
N THR A 14 19.94 8.94 -22.66
CA THR A 14 18.97 8.52 -21.63
C THR A 14 19.61 7.65 -20.55
N THR A 15 19.38 7.98 -19.28
CA THR A 15 19.90 7.18 -18.16
C THR A 15 19.16 5.83 -18.02
N PRO A 16 19.79 4.78 -17.46
CA PRO A 16 19.16 3.46 -17.29
C PRO A 16 17.84 3.49 -16.49
N THR A 17 17.71 4.43 -15.55
CA THR A 17 16.52 4.66 -14.73
C THR A 17 15.37 5.27 -15.54
N GLU A 18 15.66 6.22 -16.42
CA GLU A 18 14.68 6.82 -17.34
C GLU A 18 14.18 5.82 -18.38
N TYR A 19 15.06 4.96 -18.90
CA TYR A 19 14.68 3.88 -19.82
C TYR A 19 13.73 2.87 -19.15
N SER A 20 14.03 2.48 -17.92
CA SER A 20 13.18 1.58 -17.12
C SER A 20 11.80 2.20 -16.86
N ARG A 21 11.75 3.49 -16.49
CA ARG A 21 10.49 4.23 -16.30
C ARG A 21 9.67 4.32 -17.59
N ALA A 22 10.30 4.65 -18.71
CA ALA A 22 9.63 4.74 -20.01
C ALA A 22 9.05 3.39 -20.46
N ASN A 23 9.76 2.28 -20.22
CA ASN A 23 9.25 0.94 -20.50
C ASN A 23 8.04 0.57 -19.62
N LYS A 24 8.07 0.90 -18.33
CA LYS A 24 6.90 0.71 -17.44
C LYS A 24 5.68 1.51 -17.94
N GLU A 25 5.89 2.77 -18.32
CA GLU A 25 4.82 3.59 -18.89
C GLU A 25 4.28 3.02 -20.21
N LEU A 26 5.16 2.50 -21.07
CA LEU A 26 4.78 1.89 -22.34
C LEU A 26 3.96 0.61 -22.15
N GLN A 27 4.32 -0.23 -21.17
CA GLN A 27 3.54 -1.43 -20.81
C GLN A 27 2.15 -1.09 -20.29
N ASN A 28 2.05 -0.07 -19.42
CA ASN A 28 0.75 0.40 -18.94
C ASN A 28 -0.10 0.96 -20.10
N LEU A 29 0.52 1.68 -21.04
CA LEU A 29 -0.16 2.23 -22.19
C LEU A 29 -0.62 1.14 -23.17
N SER A 30 0.19 0.11 -23.41
CA SER A 30 -0.18 -1.00 -24.30
C SER A 30 -1.39 -1.76 -23.77
N ALA A 31 -1.44 -2.03 -22.46
CA ALA A 31 -2.60 -2.69 -21.84
C ALA A 31 -3.89 -1.87 -22.04
N ASN A 32 -3.81 -0.55 -21.91
CA ASN A 32 -4.94 0.35 -22.17
C ASN A 32 -5.35 0.36 -23.65
N MET A 33 -4.38 0.33 -24.57
CA MET A 33 -4.63 0.28 -26.01
C MET A 33 -5.33 -1.01 -26.44
N ASP A 34 -5.00 -2.14 -25.81
CA ASP A 34 -5.65 -3.42 -26.07
C ASP A 34 -7.12 -3.40 -25.63
N LEU A 35 -7.42 -2.82 -24.45
CA LEU A 35 -8.79 -2.63 -23.98
C LEU A 35 -9.60 -1.73 -24.91
N ILE A 36 -9.02 -0.61 -25.36
CA ILE A 36 -9.68 0.31 -26.31
C ILE A 36 -9.96 -0.40 -27.65
N SER A 37 -9.01 -1.21 -28.13
CA SER A 37 -9.17 -1.94 -29.38
C SER A 37 -10.31 -2.96 -29.30
N LYS A 38 -10.42 -3.68 -28.18
CA LYS A 38 -11.53 -4.62 -27.91
C LYS A 38 -12.87 -3.90 -27.81
N LEU A 39 -12.93 -2.78 -27.08
CA LEU A 39 -14.15 -1.99 -26.93
C LEU A 39 -14.66 -1.51 -28.29
N ARG A 40 -13.78 -0.98 -29.15
CA ARG A 40 -14.13 -0.56 -30.51
C ARG A 40 -14.58 -1.70 -31.42
N ALA A 41 -14.09 -2.92 -31.20
CA ALA A 41 -14.54 -4.09 -31.95
C ALA A 41 -15.98 -4.46 -31.56
N ILE A 42 -16.27 -4.49 -30.26
CA ILE A 42 -17.62 -4.73 -29.73
C ILE A 42 -18.59 -3.62 -30.13
N GLU A 43 -18.20 -2.35 -30.10
CA GLU A 43 -19.05 -1.24 -30.59
C GLU A 43 -19.48 -1.44 -32.05
N LYS A 44 -18.56 -1.90 -32.91
CA LYS A 44 -18.87 -2.21 -34.33
C LYS A 44 -19.75 -3.44 -34.48
N GLU A 45 -19.57 -4.44 -33.64
CA GLU A 45 -20.40 -5.63 -33.60
C GLU A 45 -21.84 -5.28 -33.20
N ILE A 46 -22.01 -4.46 -32.15
CA ILE A 46 -23.30 -3.91 -31.73
C ILE A 46 -23.98 -3.13 -32.86
N GLU A 47 -23.23 -2.28 -33.58
CA GLU A 47 -23.75 -1.55 -34.74
C GLU A 47 -24.27 -2.51 -35.82
N SER A 48 -23.49 -3.55 -36.14
CA SER A 48 -23.85 -4.57 -37.14
C SER A 48 -25.08 -5.38 -36.71
N LEU A 49 -25.16 -5.79 -35.45
CA LEU A 49 -26.30 -6.52 -34.88
C LEU A 49 -27.56 -5.66 -34.85
N ARG A 50 -27.46 -4.36 -34.54
CA ARG A 50 -28.60 -3.43 -34.63
C ARG A 50 -29.13 -3.30 -36.04
N SER A 51 -28.25 -3.23 -37.04
CA SER A 51 -28.67 -3.24 -38.46
C SER A 51 -29.37 -4.55 -38.81
N LEU A 52 -28.82 -5.70 -38.40
CA LEU A 52 -29.40 -7.02 -38.66
C LEU A 52 -30.81 -7.17 -38.05
N VAL A 53 -31.00 -6.74 -36.79
CA VAL A 53 -32.32 -6.72 -36.13
C VAL A 53 -33.33 -5.85 -36.88
N THR A 54 -32.87 -4.77 -37.52
CA THR A 54 -33.72 -3.86 -38.29
C THR A 54 -34.07 -4.44 -39.66
N ASP A 55 -33.11 -5.10 -40.32
CA ASP A 55 -33.28 -5.64 -41.68
C ASP A 55 -34.07 -6.96 -41.69
N CYS A 56 -34.03 -7.74 -40.60
CA CYS A 56 -34.68 -9.05 -40.47
C CYS A 56 -36.06 -9.01 -39.77
N GLN A 57 -36.80 -7.90 -39.85
CA GLN A 57 -38.11 -7.74 -39.18
C GLN A 57 -39.16 -8.81 -39.55
N GLU A 58 -39.02 -9.45 -40.71
CA GLU A 58 -39.99 -10.44 -41.20
C GLU A 58 -39.68 -11.87 -40.72
N ASP A 59 -38.45 -12.14 -40.26
CA ASP A 59 -38.01 -13.45 -39.73
C ASP A 59 -37.85 -13.36 -38.20
N LYS A 60 -38.89 -13.79 -37.48
CA LYS A 60 -38.94 -13.71 -36.02
C LYS A 60 -37.89 -14.56 -35.30
N ASP A 61 -37.49 -15.69 -35.88
CA ASP A 61 -36.50 -16.57 -35.27
C ASP A 61 -35.11 -15.97 -35.42
N MET A 62 -34.80 -15.42 -36.60
CA MET A 62 -33.56 -14.69 -36.85
C MET A 62 -33.46 -13.41 -36.02
N GLN A 63 -34.57 -12.68 -35.88
CA GLN A 63 -34.64 -11.49 -35.04
C GLN A 63 -34.44 -11.82 -33.55
N ALA A 64 -34.99 -12.94 -33.06
CA ALA A 64 -34.80 -13.36 -31.68
C ALA A 64 -33.34 -13.69 -31.38
N MET A 65 -32.68 -14.44 -32.26
CA MET A 65 -31.25 -14.77 -32.14
C MET A 65 -30.37 -13.50 -32.15
N ALA A 66 -30.62 -12.59 -33.09
CA ALA A 66 -29.86 -11.34 -33.19
C ALA A 66 -30.04 -10.42 -31.95
N ASN A 67 -31.22 -10.42 -31.33
CA ASN A 67 -31.45 -9.69 -30.07
C ASN A 67 -30.72 -10.31 -28.88
N GLU A 68 -30.61 -11.64 -28.82
CA GLU A 68 -29.87 -12.32 -27.75
C GLU A 68 -28.36 -12.02 -27.86
N GLU A 69 -27.80 -12.10 -29.07
CA GLU A 69 -26.40 -11.72 -29.33
C GLU A 69 -26.16 -10.24 -29.01
N LEU A 70 -27.10 -9.36 -29.38
CA LEU A 70 -27.00 -7.93 -29.07
C LEU A 70 -26.99 -7.66 -27.56
N ASP A 71 -27.81 -8.35 -26.77
CA ASP A 71 -27.83 -8.20 -25.31
C ASP A 71 -26.52 -8.71 -24.67
N GLN A 72 -25.93 -9.78 -25.20
CA GLN A 72 -24.61 -10.26 -24.77
C GLN A 72 -23.51 -9.23 -25.11
N ALA A 73 -23.50 -8.71 -26.33
CA ALA A 73 -22.54 -7.71 -26.77
C ALA A 73 -22.63 -6.41 -25.94
N LEU A 74 -23.84 -5.95 -25.60
CA LEU A 74 -24.06 -4.79 -24.73
C LEU A 74 -23.55 -5.01 -23.30
N LYS A 75 -23.72 -6.21 -22.74
CA LYS A 75 -23.15 -6.58 -21.44
C LYS A 75 -21.62 -6.61 -21.49
N GLU A 76 -21.05 -7.13 -22.57
CA GLU A 76 -19.60 -7.15 -22.77
C GLU A 76 -19.03 -5.73 -22.95
N GLU A 77 -19.69 -4.87 -23.72
CA GLU A 77 -19.36 -3.45 -23.86
C GLU A 77 -19.30 -2.77 -22.49
N GLN A 78 -20.33 -2.95 -21.66
CA GLN A 78 -20.37 -2.38 -20.31
C GLN A 78 -19.23 -2.90 -19.44
N ASN A 79 -18.90 -4.19 -19.53
CA ASN A 79 -17.78 -4.78 -18.79
C ASN A 79 -16.42 -4.22 -19.24
N LEU A 80 -16.18 -4.12 -20.55
CA LEU A 80 -14.96 -3.56 -21.13
C LEU A 80 -14.82 -2.07 -20.79
N HIS A 81 -15.92 -1.32 -20.82
CA HIS A 81 -15.93 0.09 -20.45
C HIS A 81 -15.54 0.28 -18.97
N ASN A 82 -16.10 -0.55 -18.07
CA ASN A 82 -15.74 -0.54 -16.66
C ASN A 82 -14.28 -0.93 -16.41
N LEU A 83 -13.76 -1.92 -17.14
CA LEU A 83 -12.36 -2.32 -17.06
C LEU A 83 -11.42 -1.20 -17.53
N LEU A 84 -11.76 -0.55 -18.65
CA LEU A 84 -10.99 0.57 -19.18
C LEU A 84 -10.97 1.74 -18.19
N LEU A 85 -12.13 2.14 -17.64
CA LEU A 85 -12.21 3.21 -16.64
C LEU A 85 -11.35 2.91 -15.41
N LYS A 86 -11.38 1.67 -14.91
CA LYS A 86 -10.52 1.24 -13.79
C LYS A 86 -9.04 1.31 -14.13
N SER A 87 -8.67 0.95 -15.36
CA SER A 87 -7.28 0.96 -15.83
C SER A 87 -6.73 2.37 -16.06
N LEU A 88 -7.61 3.35 -16.29
CA LEU A 88 -7.25 4.77 -16.42
C LEU A 88 -7.02 5.45 -15.06
N LEU A 89 -7.39 4.81 -13.95
CA LEU A 89 -7.13 5.37 -12.63
C LEU A 89 -5.61 5.36 -12.39
N PRO A 90 -5.02 6.50 -11.99
CA PRO A 90 -3.62 6.54 -11.63
C PRO A 90 -3.39 5.59 -10.46
N LYS A 91 -2.45 4.65 -10.63
CA LYS A 91 -2.00 3.79 -9.54
C LYS A 91 -1.16 4.64 -8.58
N ASP A 92 -1.42 4.49 -7.29
CA ASP A 92 -0.54 5.04 -6.26
C ASP A 92 0.70 4.15 -6.18
N ASP A 93 1.90 4.73 -6.07
CA ASP A 93 3.14 3.97 -5.88
C ASP A 93 3.11 3.15 -4.58
N ALA A 94 2.23 3.52 -3.63
CA ALA A 94 1.97 2.74 -2.42
C ALA A 94 1.10 1.49 -2.64
N ASP A 95 0.33 1.40 -3.73
CA ASP A 95 -0.66 0.34 -3.93
C ASP A 95 -0.04 -1.06 -4.05
N GLU A 96 1.19 -1.14 -4.55
CA GLU A 96 1.93 -2.39 -4.73
C GLU A 96 2.64 -2.85 -3.44
N ARG A 97 2.64 -2.02 -2.39
CA ARG A 97 3.38 -2.29 -1.15
C ARG A 97 2.67 -3.27 -0.23
N ASP A 98 3.48 -3.87 0.63
CA ASP A 98 3.02 -4.56 1.84
C ASP A 98 2.33 -3.57 2.78
N CYS A 99 1.55 -4.08 3.75
CA CYS A 99 0.85 -3.22 4.69
C CYS A 99 0.91 -3.73 6.14
N ILE A 100 0.77 -2.79 7.07
CA ILE A 100 0.46 -3.07 8.47
C ILE A 100 -1.04 -2.91 8.68
N LEU A 101 -1.67 -3.97 9.18
CA LEU A 101 -3.03 -3.98 9.68
C LEU A 101 -3.01 -3.73 11.18
N GLU A 102 -3.77 -2.74 11.66
CA GLU A 102 -4.05 -2.53 13.08
C GLU A 102 -5.56 -2.56 13.31
N VAL A 103 -6.01 -3.36 14.28
CA VAL A 103 -7.40 -3.45 14.71
C VAL A 103 -7.48 -3.08 16.19
N ARG A 104 -8.29 -2.06 16.50
CA ARG A 104 -8.46 -1.55 17.86
C ARG A 104 -9.93 -1.57 18.28
N ALA A 105 -10.18 -2.06 19.50
CA ALA A 105 -11.51 -2.01 20.11
C ALA A 105 -11.94 -0.56 20.35
N GLY A 106 -13.15 -0.21 19.88
CA GLY A 106 -13.75 1.11 20.05
C GLY A 106 -14.85 1.11 21.12
N THR A 107 -16.00 1.67 20.78
CA THR A 107 -17.16 1.73 21.68
C THR A 107 -17.84 0.36 21.79
N GLY A 108 -18.22 -0.05 23.00
CA GLY A 108 -18.85 -1.35 23.26
C GLY A 108 -18.15 -2.23 24.30
N GLY A 109 -17.06 -1.75 24.90
CA GLY A 109 -16.39 -2.44 26.00
C GLY A 109 -15.90 -3.83 25.56
N GLU A 110 -16.20 -4.85 26.35
CA GLU A 110 -15.76 -6.23 26.09
C GLU A 110 -16.32 -6.80 24.78
N GLU A 111 -17.52 -6.38 24.34
CA GLU A 111 -18.07 -6.79 23.04
C GLU A 111 -17.24 -6.23 21.88
N ALA A 112 -16.75 -4.99 22.01
CA ALA A 112 -15.86 -4.40 21.01
C ALA A 112 -14.53 -5.16 20.93
N SER A 113 -14.02 -5.67 22.06
CA SER A 113 -12.81 -6.50 22.07
C SER A 113 -13.02 -7.87 21.41
N LEU A 114 -14.18 -8.50 21.61
CA LEU A 114 -14.53 -9.74 20.90
C LEU A 114 -14.70 -9.48 19.39
N PHE A 115 -15.35 -8.38 19.02
CA PHE A 115 -15.50 -8.00 17.62
C PHE A 115 -14.15 -7.65 16.96
N ALA A 116 -13.24 -6.99 17.67
CA ALA A 116 -11.89 -6.72 17.18
C ALA A 116 -11.12 -8.03 16.88
N MET A 117 -11.25 -9.03 17.75
CA MET A 117 -10.70 -10.37 17.49
C MET A 117 -11.33 -11.03 16.26
N ASP A 118 -12.66 -10.94 16.10
CA ASP A 118 -13.37 -11.50 14.94
C ASP A 118 -12.87 -10.86 13.62
N VAL A 119 -12.72 -9.53 13.61
CA VAL A 119 -12.22 -8.76 12.46
C VAL A 119 -10.75 -9.09 12.16
N PHE A 120 -9.90 -9.19 13.19
CA PHE A 120 -8.50 -9.57 12.99
C PHE A 120 -8.36 -10.97 12.38
N LYS A 121 -9.10 -11.95 12.91
CA LYS A 121 -9.14 -13.33 12.34
C LYS A 121 -9.77 -13.38 10.96
N MET A 122 -10.70 -12.48 10.65
CA MET A 122 -11.26 -12.35 9.30
C MET A 122 -10.15 -11.97 8.31
N TYR A 123 -9.32 -10.97 8.62
CA TYR A 123 -8.22 -10.56 7.75
C TYR A 123 -7.11 -11.61 7.66
N GLU A 124 -6.82 -12.35 8.74
CA GLU A 124 -5.91 -13.49 8.71
C GLU A 124 -6.36 -14.53 7.67
N ARG A 125 -7.64 -14.95 7.73
CA ARG A 125 -8.22 -15.91 6.77
C ARG A 125 -8.30 -15.35 5.36
N TYR A 126 -8.64 -14.07 5.21
CA TYR A 126 -8.68 -13.40 3.91
C TYR A 126 -7.30 -13.39 3.25
N SER A 127 -6.26 -13.10 4.03
CA SER A 127 -4.87 -13.11 3.58
C SER A 127 -4.44 -14.50 3.11
N GLN A 128 -4.75 -15.55 3.89
CA GLN A 128 -4.52 -16.94 3.49
C GLN A 128 -5.21 -17.30 2.16
N LYS A 129 -6.48 -16.89 1.99
CA LYS A 129 -7.24 -17.13 0.74
C LYS A 129 -6.64 -16.41 -0.46
N LYS A 130 -6.02 -15.24 -0.25
CA LYS A 130 -5.33 -14.47 -1.29
C LYS A 130 -3.89 -14.95 -1.55
N GLY A 131 -3.38 -15.90 -0.75
CA GLY A 131 -1.99 -16.35 -0.83
C GLY A 131 -0.99 -15.34 -0.27
N TRP A 132 -1.44 -14.43 0.60
CA TRP A 132 -0.60 -13.46 1.29
C TRP A 132 -0.03 -14.04 2.58
N ARG A 133 1.16 -13.58 2.95
CA ARG A 133 1.78 -13.90 4.24
C ARG A 133 1.20 -12.96 5.30
N PHE A 134 0.72 -13.52 6.39
CA PHE A 134 0.15 -12.77 7.51
C PHE A 134 1.00 -13.05 8.76
N GLU A 135 1.66 -12.03 9.29
CA GLU A 135 2.54 -12.13 10.45
C GLU A 135 2.01 -11.27 11.58
N VAL A 136 1.66 -11.90 12.70
CA VAL A 136 1.23 -11.18 13.89
C VAL A 136 2.43 -10.43 14.47
N VAL A 137 2.27 -9.13 14.67
CA VAL A 137 3.30 -8.24 15.24
C VAL A 137 3.08 -8.11 16.74
N ASP A 138 1.88 -7.69 17.15
CA ASP A 138 1.52 -7.56 18.56
C ASP A 138 0.02 -7.83 18.78
N ILE A 139 -0.31 -8.36 19.95
CA ILE A 139 -1.69 -8.58 20.39
C ILE A 139 -1.79 -8.21 21.87
N THR A 140 -2.68 -7.27 22.17
CA THR A 140 -3.09 -6.92 23.52
C THR A 140 -4.47 -7.51 23.82
N ASP A 141 -4.51 -8.52 24.70
CA ASP A 141 -5.75 -9.17 25.10
C ASP A 141 -6.63 -8.32 26.04
N SER A 142 -7.94 -8.59 25.99
CA SER A 142 -8.94 -8.14 26.98
C SER A 142 -9.19 -9.23 28.03
N ASN A 143 -9.91 -8.86 29.09
CA ASN A 143 -10.21 -9.79 30.19
C ASN A 143 -11.07 -11.00 29.74
N LEU A 144 -11.85 -10.85 28.68
CA LEU A 144 -12.75 -11.89 28.14
C LEU A 144 -12.20 -12.57 26.87
N LYS A 145 -10.86 -12.65 26.71
CA LYS A 145 -10.21 -13.26 25.54
C LYS A 145 -10.54 -12.59 24.19
N GLY A 146 -10.94 -11.32 24.22
CA GLY A 146 -10.99 -10.46 23.03
C GLY A 146 -9.68 -9.71 22.83
N PHE A 147 -9.56 -8.93 21.76
CA PHE A 147 -8.40 -8.07 21.52
C PHE A 147 -8.76 -6.61 21.80
N LYS A 148 -7.98 -5.94 22.65
CA LYS A 148 -8.04 -4.47 22.77
C LYS A 148 -7.36 -3.82 21.59
N GLU A 149 -6.21 -4.36 21.20
CA GLU A 149 -5.39 -3.95 20.08
C GLU A 149 -4.71 -5.18 19.50
N ALA A 150 -4.65 -5.28 18.18
CA ALA A 150 -3.94 -6.33 17.47
C ALA A 150 -3.36 -5.76 16.18
N SER A 151 -2.10 -6.07 15.91
CA SER A 151 -1.38 -5.63 14.72
C SER A 151 -0.74 -6.80 13.98
N ALA A 152 -0.71 -6.71 12.66
CA ALA A 152 -0.10 -7.70 11.79
C ALA A 152 0.54 -7.05 10.56
N ALA A 153 1.68 -7.59 10.15
CA ALA A 153 2.28 -7.30 8.86
C ALA A 153 1.72 -8.27 7.81
N ILE A 154 1.29 -7.74 6.67
CA ILE A 154 0.73 -8.51 5.57
C ILE A 154 1.57 -8.26 4.33
N SER A 155 2.20 -9.33 3.83
CA SER A 155 3.10 -9.28 2.68
C SER A 155 2.57 -10.04 1.48
N GLY A 156 2.71 -9.46 0.28
CA GLY A 156 2.28 -10.08 -0.97
C GLY A 156 2.02 -9.10 -2.12
N ALA A 157 1.39 -9.60 -3.19
CA ALA A 157 1.10 -8.77 -4.37
C ALA A 157 -0.12 -7.85 -4.16
N ASP A 158 0.11 -6.54 -4.31
CA ASP A 158 -0.87 -5.44 -4.20
C ASP A 158 -1.66 -5.49 -2.90
N VAL A 159 -1.01 -5.73 -1.76
CA VAL A 159 -1.71 -5.88 -0.47
C VAL A 159 -2.36 -4.56 -0.07
N TYR A 160 -1.55 -3.49 0.03
CA TYR A 160 -2.05 -2.18 0.45
C TYR A 160 -3.13 -1.66 -0.50
N GLY A 161 -2.91 -1.73 -1.82
CA GLY A 161 -3.88 -1.25 -2.81
C GLY A 161 -5.25 -1.92 -2.71
N LYS A 162 -5.29 -3.19 -2.28
CA LYS A 162 -6.54 -3.95 -2.07
C LYS A 162 -7.18 -3.70 -0.71
N LEU A 163 -6.40 -3.39 0.33
CA LEU A 163 -6.90 -3.19 1.69
C LEU A 163 -7.08 -1.72 2.08
N LYS A 164 -6.55 -0.73 1.34
CA LYS A 164 -6.61 0.69 1.71
C LYS A 164 -8.01 1.24 1.99
N PHE A 165 -9.04 0.65 1.39
CA PHE A 165 -10.45 1.05 1.56
C PHE A 165 -11.12 0.43 2.80
N GLU A 166 -10.43 -0.50 3.47
CA GLU A 166 -10.88 -1.12 4.71
C GLU A 166 -10.57 -0.27 5.94
N SER A 167 -9.70 0.74 5.79
CA SER A 167 -9.39 1.70 6.85
C SER A 167 -10.62 2.49 7.27
N GLY A 168 -10.93 2.47 8.56
CA GLY A 168 -12.07 3.21 9.12
C GLY A 168 -12.71 2.52 10.31
N VAL A 169 -13.92 2.98 10.64
CA VAL A 169 -14.69 2.44 11.77
C VAL A 169 -15.68 1.40 11.27
N HIS A 170 -15.56 0.19 11.80
CA HIS A 170 -16.45 -0.94 11.50
C HIS A 170 -17.46 -1.10 12.63
N ARG A 171 -18.74 -1.27 12.29
CA ARG A 171 -19.84 -1.33 13.26
C ARG A 171 -20.49 -2.71 13.25
N VAL A 172 -20.76 -3.25 14.44
CA VAL A 172 -21.53 -4.49 14.63
C VAL A 172 -22.78 -4.24 15.48
N GLN A 173 -23.87 -4.91 15.14
CA GLN A 173 -25.10 -4.93 15.91
C GLN A 173 -25.52 -6.38 16.15
N ARG A 174 -25.36 -6.86 17.38
CA ARG A 174 -25.74 -8.22 17.79
C ARG A 174 -26.06 -8.27 19.27
N VAL A 175 -26.60 -9.40 19.74
CA VAL A 175 -26.73 -9.68 21.18
C VAL A 175 -25.34 -10.12 21.68
N PRO A 176 -24.68 -9.34 22.56
CA PRO A 176 -23.35 -9.69 23.05
C PRO A 176 -23.37 -10.99 23.84
N ILE A 177 -22.24 -11.71 23.83
CA ILE A 177 -22.07 -12.91 24.66
C ILE A 177 -22.13 -12.55 26.15
N THR A 178 -21.79 -11.31 26.50
CA THR A 178 -21.85 -10.79 27.87
C THR A 178 -23.25 -10.37 28.31
N GLU A 179 -24.24 -10.35 27.42
CA GLU A 179 -25.59 -9.82 27.68
C GLU A 179 -26.57 -10.91 28.11
N LYS A 180 -27.18 -10.75 29.30
CA LYS A 180 -28.11 -11.75 29.86
C LYS A 180 -29.56 -11.54 29.41
N SER A 181 -29.93 -10.32 29.01
CA SER A 181 -31.32 -9.94 28.69
C SER A 181 -31.69 -10.18 27.22
N GLY A 182 -30.73 -10.60 26.38
CA GLY A 182 -30.97 -10.79 24.95
C GLY A 182 -31.12 -9.49 24.15
N ARG A 183 -30.68 -8.35 24.71
CA ARG A 183 -30.78 -7.05 24.06
C ARG A 183 -29.69 -6.89 22.99
N VAL A 184 -30.06 -6.33 21.84
CA VAL A 184 -29.09 -5.98 20.79
C VAL A 184 -28.30 -4.75 21.20
N HIS A 185 -26.98 -4.87 21.20
CA HIS A 185 -26.06 -3.76 21.41
C HIS A 185 -25.37 -3.37 20.10
N THR A 186 -24.97 -2.11 20.02
CA THR A 186 -24.12 -1.61 18.92
C THR A 186 -22.71 -1.44 19.46
N SER A 187 -21.72 -2.01 18.77
CA SER A 187 -20.31 -1.85 19.09
C SER A 187 -19.52 -1.49 17.84
N ALA A 188 -18.33 -0.92 18.02
CA ALA A 188 -17.49 -0.46 16.94
C ALA A 188 -16.01 -0.80 17.19
N VAL A 189 -15.27 -0.99 16.10
CA VAL A 189 -13.81 -1.18 16.09
C VAL A 189 -13.20 -0.26 15.05
N SER A 190 -11.97 0.18 15.28
CA SER A 190 -11.18 0.92 14.31
C SER A 190 -10.25 -0.05 13.59
N VAL A 191 -10.19 0.04 12.27
CA VAL A 191 -9.22 -0.66 11.43
C VAL A 191 -8.35 0.40 10.77
N ALA A 192 -7.03 0.26 10.90
CA ALA A 192 -6.07 1.06 10.17
C ALA A 192 -5.22 0.16 9.28
N ILE A 193 -5.13 0.53 8.00
CA ILE A 193 -4.27 -0.10 7.00
C ILE A 193 -3.23 0.94 6.60
N LEU A 194 -1.96 0.65 6.90
CA LEU A 194 -0.84 1.54 6.62
C LEU A 194 0.10 0.87 5.62
N PRO A 195 0.59 1.57 4.59
CA PRO A 195 1.59 1.01 3.70
C PRO A 195 2.89 0.82 4.52
N GLN A 196 3.55 -0.31 4.36
CA GLN A 196 4.87 -0.50 4.96
C GLN A 196 5.84 0.49 4.30
N ALA A 197 6.54 1.26 5.12
CA ALA A 197 7.61 2.13 4.63
C ALA A 197 8.81 1.26 4.23
N ASP A 198 9.42 1.57 3.10
CA ASP A 198 10.72 1.01 2.78
C ASP A 198 11.72 1.50 3.84
N GLU A 199 12.57 0.61 4.34
CA GLU A 199 13.74 1.05 5.10
C GLU A 199 14.55 1.96 4.18
N VAL A 200 14.62 3.24 4.53
CA VAL A 200 15.49 4.16 3.84
C VAL A 200 16.90 3.80 4.29
N ASP A 201 17.68 3.16 3.40
CA ASP A 201 19.11 2.99 3.61
C ASP A 201 19.75 4.39 3.68
N VAL A 202 19.92 4.90 4.89
CA VAL A 202 20.58 6.19 5.14
C VAL A 202 22.08 5.96 4.99
N HIS A 203 22.58 6.18 3.78
CA HIS A 203 24.01 6.23 3.54
C HIS A 203 24.59 7.55 4.05
N LEU A 204 25.22 7.52 5.24
CA LEU A 204 26.04 8.63 5.72
C LEU A 204 27.33 8.69 4.89
N ARG A 205 27.49 9.77 4.13
CA ARG A 205 28.75 10.05 3.42
C ARG A 205 29.70 10.76 4.37
N ASN A 206 30.97 10.35 4.39
CA ASN A 206 31.99 11.00 5.20
C ASN A 206 32.16 12.49 4.86
N GLU A 207 31.86 12.89 3.62
CA GLU A 207 31.90 14.28 3.15
C GLU A 207 30.85 15.17 3.84
N ASP A 208 29.76 14.58 4.32
CA ASP A 208 28.65 15.27 5.00
C ASP A 208 28.85 15.33 6.52
N LEU A 209 29.94 14.73 7.04
CA LEU A 209 30.26 14.68 8.47
C LEU A 209 31.42 15.62 8.79
N ARG A 210 31.18 16.60 9.66
CA ARG A 210 32.24 17.40 10.28
C ARG A 210 32.63 16.77 11.62
N ILE A 211 33.89 16.35 11.72
CA ILE A 211 34.44 15.74 12.94
C ILE A 211 35.33 16.78 13.64
N ASP A 212 34.86 17.29 14.77
CA ASP A 212 35.57 18.24 15.62
C ASP A 212 36.14 17.48 16.84
N THR A 213 37.46 17.51 17.02
CA THR A 213 38.12 16.95 18.22
C THR A 213 38.51 18.08 19.17
N TYR A 214 38.18 17.93 20.45
CA TYR A 214 38.41 18.96 21.46
C TYR A 214 38.73 18.34 22.83
N ARG A 215 39.06 19.20 23.80
CA ARG A 215 39.41 18.75 25.16
C ARG A 215 38.16 18.39 25.96
N SER A 216 38.16 17.23 26.61
CA SER A 216 37.05 16.82 27.49
C SER A 216 36.93 17.78 28.68
N GLY A 217 35.70 18.19 29.01
CA GLY A 217 35.43 19.02 30.19
C GLY A 217 35.08 18.14 31.40
N GLY A 218 35.85 18.21 32.48
CA GLY A 218 35.56 17.44 33.70
C GLY A 218 36.73 17.41 34.69
N SER A 219 36.50 16.81 35.86
CA SER A 219 37.48 16.61 36.94
C SER A 219 38.50 15.50 36.60
N GLY A 220 39.28 15.71 35.55
CA GLY A 220 40.38 14.82 35.16
C GLY A 220 41.74 15.34 35.63
N GLY A 221 42.66 14.44 35.97
CA GLY A 221 44.04 14.78 36.35
C GLY A 221 44.84 15.45 35.22
N GLN A 222 46.15 15.67 35.41
CA GLN A 222 47.03 16.41 34.48
C GLN A 222 46.94 15.94 33.01
N HIS A 223 46.63 14.66 32.76
CA HIS A 223 46.44 14.08 31.42
C HIS A 223 45.15 14.51 30.68
N ALA A 224 44.07 14.82 31.40
CA ALA A 224 42.81 15.27 30.80
C ALA A 224 42.91 16.72 30.28
N ASN A 225 43.83 17.51 30.82
CA ASN A 225 44.06 18.89 30.41
C ASN A 225 44.97 19.01 29.16
N THR A 226 45.71 17.95 28.81
CA THR A 226 46.68 17.93 27.71
C THR A 226 46.23 17.12 26.49
N THR A 227 45.27 16.20 26.64
CA THR A 227 44.86 15.27 25.58
C THR A 227 43.49 15.65 25.00
N ASN A 228 43.36 15.73 23.67
CA ASN A 228 42.08 16.01 22.99
C ASN A 228 41.18 14.76 22.96
N SER A 229 40.66 14.29 24.08
CA SER A 229 39.91 13.03 24.15
C SER A 229 38.44 13.12 23.70
N ALA A 230 37.85 14.31 23.56
CA ALA A 230 36.45 14.46 23.18
C ALA A 230 36.27 14.58 21.66
N VAL A 231 35.26 13.90 21.12
CA VAL A 231 34.90 13.94 19.70
C VAL A 231 33.47 14.43 19.56
N ARG A 232 33.26 15.38 18.66
CA ARG A 232 31.95 15.85 18.23
C ARG A 232 31.82 15.62 16.74
N ILE A 233 30.72 14.99 16.35
CA ILE A 233 30.38 14.75 14.95
C ILE A 233 29.12 15.55 14.64
N THR A 234 29.19 16.37 13.59
CA THR A 234 28.07 17.14 13.08
C THR A 234 27.74 16.70 11.66
N HIS A 235 26.52 16.23 11.42
CA HIS A 235 26.03 15.96 10.06
C HIS A 235 25.55 17.27 9.43
N ILE A 236 26.33 17.80 8.48
CA ILE A 236 26.21 19.15 7.90
C ILE A 236 24.81 19.39 7.31
N PRO A 237 24.22 18.48 6.52
CA PRO A 237 22.90 18.71 5.92
C PRO A 237 21.76 18.79 6.95
N SER A 238 21.83 18.00 8.02
CA SER A 238 20.77 17.94 9.04
C SER A 238 20.98 18.90 10.22
N GLY A 239 22.21 19.38 10.42
CA GLY A 239 22.62 20.12 11.63
C GLY A 239 22.69 19.27 12.90
N LEU A 240 22.36 17.96 12.85
CA LEU A 240 22.44 17.06 14.00
C LEU A 240 23.88 16.97 14.48
N THR A 241 24.07 17.17 15.78
CA THR A 241 25.39 17.13 16.42
C THR A 241 25.37 16.16 17.58
N VAL A 242 26.29 15.21 17.58
CA VAL A 242 26.49 14.23 18.66
C VAL A 242 27.90 14.43 19.21
N ALA A 243 28.05 14.43 20.54
CA ALA A 243 29.34 14.55 21.19
C ALA A 243 29.52 13.45 22.24
N ILE A 244 30.68 12.80 22.21
CA ILE A 244 31.06 11.74 23.16
C ILE A 244 32.30 12.20 23.92
N GLN A 245 32.28 12.03 25.24
CA GLN A 245 33.37 12.44 26.15
C GLN A 245 33.76 11.35 27.16
N ASP A 246 33.15 10.16 27.11
CA ASP A 246 33.21 9.16 28.19
C ASP A 246 34.45 8.26 28.17
N GLU A 247 35.11 8.05 27.03
CA GLU A 247 36.21 7.08 26.92
C GLU A 247 37.60 7.72 26.71
N ARG A 248 38.62 7.08 27.32
CA ARG A 248 40.02 7.57 27.34
C ARG A 248 40.76 7.48 25.99
N SER A 249 40.18 6.87 24.96
CA SER A 249 40.85 6.60 23.67
C SER A 249 40.05 7.10 22.48
N GLN A 250 40.65 7.97 21.66
CA GLN A 250 40.05 8.51 20.44
C GLN A 250 39.74 7.44 19.38
N HIS A 251 40.52 6.34 19.34
CA HIS A 251 40.41 5.32 18.30
C HIS A 251 39.16 4.42 18.42
N MET A 252 38.58 4.29 19.63
CA MET A 252 37.34 3.53 19.79
C MET A 252 36.08 4.30 19.36
N VAL A 253 36.16 5.63 19.29
CA VAL A 253 34.99 6.50 19.00
C VAL A 253 34.73 6.66 17.50
N ILE A 254 35.74 6.41 16.64
CA ILE A 254 35.68 6.73 15.20
C ILE A 254 35.37 5.49 14.33
N HIS A 255 35.29 4.28 14.91
CA HIS A 255 35.16 3.01 14.17
C HIS A 255 33.82 2.27 14.33
N LEU A 256 32.75 2.96 14.73
CA LEU A 256 31.36 2.48 14.70
C LEU A 256 30.59 3.26 13.63
#